data_AF-A0A9D1YGU4-F1
#
_entry.id   AF-A0A9D1YGU4-F1
#
_cell.length_a   1.000
_cell.length_b   1.000
_cell.length_c   1.000
_cell.angle_alpha   90.00
_cell.angle_beta   90.00
_cell.angle_gamma   90.00
#
_symmetry.space_group_name_H-M   'P 1'
#
loop_
_entity.id
_entity.type
_entity.pdbx_description
1 polymer ?
#
loop_
_entity_poly.entity_id
_entity_poly.type
_entity_poly.pdbx_seq_one_letter_code
_entity_poly.pdbx_strand_id
1 'polypeptide(L)'
;MKKRTRNVIITACVAVVVAAAVLVGVFVGKPMVERQQVEQEFAARQQYLEELHQNTPDSNRLPYEEGVPLSEMDSRSLESYLYGAQALMGTPLDSLDAEAYHITLPVDVNYYSTPDASGEPAYTIPKGTEVRLYDIEEKDPAGAAPYGCVCYPDYEKGWRYGRAFLLMEGASSIKQSADDLRYYYVQTETLKAVLGAYYDKNQEVLSEVSGREEYIDSCVQYIDRQLFSDGYFCSPELERLWDGYVTVAEQSASQEKE
;
A
#
# COMPACT_ATOMS: atom_id res chain seq x y z
N MET A 1 51.25 11.70 -39.32
CA MET A 1 50.31 12.05 -38.23
C MET A 1 48.92 11.39 -38.33
N LYS A 2 48.38 11.03 -39.50
CA LYS A 2 47.00 10.47 -39.66
C LYS A 2 46.69 9.16 -38.91
N LYS A 3 47.67 8.27 -38.67
CA LYS A 3 47.45 6.94 -38.05
C LYS A 3 47.17 7.01 -36.55
N ARG A 4 47.79 7.96 -35.84
CA ARG A 4 47.70 8.08 -34.37
C ARG A 4 46.35 8.63 -33.94
N THR A 5 45.82 9.62 -34.67
CA THR A 5 44.49 10.20 -34.42
C THR A 5 43.36 9.20 -34.68
N ARG A 6 43.50 8.34 -35.69
CA ARG A 6 42.49 7.32 -36.01
C ARG A 6 42.38 6.24 -34.93
N ASN A 7 43.51 5.83 -34.35
CA ASN A 7 43.51 4.86 -33.25
C ASN A 7 42.88 5.46 -31.98
N VAL A 8 43.15 6.73 -31.66
CA VAL A 8 42.55 7.41 -30.50
C VAL A 8 41.03 7.54 -30.65
N ILE A 9 40.53 7.87 -31.85
CA ILE A 9 39.08 7.95 -32.12
C ILE A 9 38.41 6.58 -31.98
N ILE A 10 39.03 5.51 -32.50
CA ILE A 10 38.49 4.15 -32.37
C ILE A 10 38.44 3.72 -30.91
N THR A 11 39.50 3.97 -30.13
CA THR A 11 39.53 3.64 -28.70
C THR A 11 38.48 4.43 -27.91
N ALA A 12 38.28 5.71 -28.22
CA ALA A 12 37.23 6.51 -27.59
C ALA A 12 35.81 6.01 -27.93
N CYS A 13 35.54 5.65 -29.18
CA CYS A 13 34.25 5.07 -29.59
C CYS A 13 33.99 3.73 -28.90
N VAL A 14 35.00 2.85 -28.79
CA VAL A 14 34.85 1.57 -28.07
C VAL A 14 34.58 1.80 -26.58
N ALA A 15 35.26 2.76 -25.95
CA ALA A 15 35.01 3.09 -24.54
C ALA A 15 33.59 3.61 -24.29
N VAL A 16 33.06 4.45 -25.19
CA VAL A 16 31.68 4.95 -25.10
C VAL A 16 30.66 3.81 -25.28
N VAL A 17 30.88 2.90 -26.22
CA VAL A 17 29.98 1.75 -26.43
C VAL A 17 29.99 0.80 -25.24
N VAL A 18 31.16 0.55 -24.63
CA VAL A 18 31.27 -0.28 -23.42
C VAL A 18 30.59 0.40 -22.24
N ALA A 19 30.79 1.71 -22.03
CA ALA A 19 30.12 2.46 -20.97
C ALA A 19 28.60 2.47 -21.16
N ALA A 20 28.11 2.68 -22.39
CA ALA A 20 26.68 2.63 -22.71
C ALA A 20 26.09 1.22 -22.50
N ALA A 21 26.81 0.15 -22.87
CA ALA A 21 26.35 -1.22 -22.66
C ALA A 21 26.31 -1.60 -21.17
N VAL A 22 27.27 -1.12 -20.36
CA VAL A 22 27.25 -1.29 -18.90
C VAL A 22 26.10 -0.51 -18.29
N LEU A 23 25.86 0.74 -18.72
CA LEU A 23 24.73 1.54 -18.24
C LEU A 23 23.39 0.89 -18.62
N VAL A 24 23.21 0.41 -19.85
CA VAL A 24 22.00 -0.32 -20.26
C VAL A 24 21.84 -1.62 -19.47
N GLY A 25 22.92 -2.38 -19.27
CA GLY A 25 22.88 -3.61 -18.47
C GLY A 25 22.50 -3.36 -17.00
N VAL A 26 22.99 -2.27 -16.41
CA VAL A 26 22.73 -1.91 -15.01
C VAL A 26 21.37 -1.26 -14.82
N PHE A 27 20.97 -0.33 -15.69
CA PHE A 27 19.74 0.46 -15.56
C PHE A 27 18.51 -0.17 -16.22
N VAL A 28 18.70 -1.15 -17.11
CA VAL A 28 17.58 -1.81 -17.82
C VAL A 28 17.62 -3.33 -17.62
N GLY A 29 18.78 -3.96 -17.74
CA GLY A 29 18.90 -5.42 -17.67
C GLY A 29 18.58 -6.03 -16.30
N LYS A 30 19.15 -5.46 -15.22
CA LYS A 30 18.89 -5.92 -13.84
C LYS A 30 17.42 -5.78 -13.40
N PRO A 31 16.78 -4.60 -13.49
CA PRO A 31 15.40 -4.45 -13.06
C PRO A 31 14.43 -5.33 -13.86
N MET A 32 14.72 -5.63 -15.14
CA MET A 32 13.90 -6.57 -15.92
C MET A 32 14.00 -8.01 -15.43
N VAL A 33 15.18 -8.49 -15.04
CA VAL A 33 15.37 -9.85 -14.52
C VAL A 33 14.73 -10.00 -13.14
N GLU A 34 14.88 -8.98 -12.29
CA GLU A 34 14.27 -8.92 -10.96
C GLU A 34 12.74 -8.92 -11.05
N ARG A 35 12.17 -8.10 -11.95
CA ARG A 35 10.73 -8.13 -12.24
C ARG A 35 10.25 -9.50 -12.71
N GLN A 36 10.98 -10.14 -13.62
CA GLN A 36 10.60 -11.46 -14.13
C GLN A 36 10.61 -12.53 -13.03
N GLN A 37 11.54 -12.44 -12.08
CA GLN A 37 11.58 -13.34 -10.93
C GLN A 37 10.38 -13.14 -10.00
N VAL A 38 10.06 -11.89 -9.66
CA VAL A 38 8.91 -11.58 -8.81
C VAL A 38 7.60 -11.99 -9.50
N GLU A 39 7.48 -11.83 -10.82
CA GLU A 39 6.30 -12.28 -11.59
C GLU A 39 6.16 -13.81 -11.55
N GLN A 40 7.29 -14.54 -11.60
CA GLN A 40 7.30 -16.00 -11.46
C GLN A 40 6.93 -16.46 -10.05
N GLU A 41 7.43 -15.80 -9.01
CA GLU A 41 7.11 -16.11 -7.62
C GLU A 41 5.62 -15.87 -7.33
N PHE A 42 5.08 -14.74 -7.80
CA PHE A 42 3.65 -14.44 -7.69
C PHE A 42 2.78 -15.48 -8.42
N ALA A 43 3.15 -15.83 -9.66
CA ALA A 43 2.43 -16.85 -10.43
C ALA A 43 2.49 -18.25 -9.77
N ALA A 44 3.64 -18.62 -9.21
CA ALA A 44 3.79 -19.88 -8.47
C ALA A 44 2.91 -19.90 -7.21
N ARG A 45 2.79 -18.76 -6.52
CA ARG A 45 1.91 -18.62 -5.35
C ARG A 45 0.44 -18.76 -5.71
N GLN A 46 0.01 -18.13 -6.81
CA GLN A 46 -1.35 -18.29 -7.34
C GLN A 46 -1.67 -19.75 -7.66
N GLN A 47 -0.76 -20.46 -8.34
CA GLN A 47 -0.93 -21.89 -8.64
C GLN A 47 -1.06 -22.73 -7.37
N TYR A 48 -0.24 -22.48 -6.36
CA TYR A 48 -0.32 -23.17 -5.07
C TYR A 48 -1.69 -22.95 -4.39
N LEU A 49 -2.22 -21.72 -4.42
CA LEU A 49 -3.53 -21.40 -3.86
C LEU A 49 -4.66 -22.11 -4.60
N GLU A 50 -4.61 -22.15 -5.94
CA GLU A 50 -5.59 -22.89 -6.75
C GLU A 50 -5.60 -24.38 -6.41
N GLU A 51 -4.42 -25.00 -6.28
CA GLU A 51 -4.29 -26.40 -5.87
C GLU A 51 -4.82 -26.64 -4.45
N LEU A 52 -4.53 -25.73 -3.51
CA LEU A 52 -5.00 -25.83 -2.14
C LEU A 52 -6.54 -25.79 -2.08
N HIS A 53 -7.17 -24.88 -2.84
CA HIS A 53 -8.63 -24.76 -2.92
C HIS A 53 -9.29 -25.97 -3.55
N GLN A 54 -8.71 -26.54 -4.61
CA GLN A 54 -9.23 -27.78 -5.22
C GLN A 54 -9.20 -28.95 -4.24
N ASN A 55 -8.17 -29.03 -3.40
CA ASN A 55 -7.99 -30.12 -2.43
C ASN A 55 -8.71 -29.88 -1.10
N THR A 56 -9.11 -28.65 -0.80
CA THR A 56 -9.76 -28.26 0.46
C THR A 56 -10.94 -27.33 0.20
N PRO A 57 -12.11 -27.87 -0.21
CA PRO A 57 -13.27 -27.06 -0.64
C PRO A 57 -13.86 -26.16 0.45
N ASP A 58 -13.61 -26.48 1.72
CA ASP A 58 -14.03 -25.70 2.90
C ASP A 58 -12.97 -24.67 3.34
N SER A 59 -11.81 -24.60 2.67
CA SER A 59 -10.92 -23.45 2.85
C SER A 59 -11.62 -22.24 2.23
N ASN A 60 -11.89 -21.23 3.07
CA ASN A 60 -12.66 -20.05 2.73
C ASN A 60 -12.35 -19.56 1.31
N ARG A 61 -13.43 -19.33 0.52
CA ARG A 61 -13.38 -18.67 -0.79
C ARG A 61 -12.40 -17.50 -0.76
N LEU A 62 -11.64 -17.35 -1.84
CA LEU A 62 -10.71 -16.25 -2.08
C LEU A 62 -11.28 -14.95 -1.50
N PRO A 63 -10.66 -14.38 -0.46
CA PRO A 63 -11.28 -13.23 0.19
C PRO A 63 -11.17 -11.95 -0.65
N TYR A 64 -10.39 -12.01 -1.73
CA TYR A 64 -10.28 -11.00 -2.78
C TYR A 64 -10.30 -11.69 -4.15
N GLU A 65 -11.41 -11.59 -4.88
CA GLU A 65 -11.62 -12.23 -6.19
C GLU A 65 -11.43 -11.21 -7.32
N GLU A 66 -10.32 -11.29 -8.08
CA GLU A 66 -10.06 -10.36 -9.18
C GLU A 66 -11.20 -10.35 -10.22
N GLY A 67 -11.68 -9.15 -10.56
CA GLY A 67 -12.76 -8.94 -11.53
C GLY A 67 -14.17 -8.87 -10.93
N VAL A 68 -14.36 -9.14 -9.63
CA VAL A 68 -15.62 -8.87 -8.91
C VAL A 68 -15.54 -7.48 -8.29
N PRO A 69 -16.47 -6.54 -8.55
CA PRO A 69 -16.45 -5.24 -7.91
C PRO A 69 -16.37 -5.36 -6.38
N LEU A 70 -15.51 -4.56 -5.73
CA LEU A 70 -15.31 -4.65 -4.28
C LEU A 70 -16.60 -4.38 -3.48
N SER A 71 -17.51 -3.59 -4.05
CA SER A 71 -18.85 -3.36 -3.51
C SER A 71 -19.78 -4.59 -3.53
N GLU A 72 -19.45 -5.60 -4.32
CA GLU A 72 -20.22 -6.85 -4.46
C GLU A 72 -19.59 -8.01 -3.66
N MET A 73 -18.38 -7.85 -3.13
CA MET A 73 -17.72 -8.85 -2.29
C MET A 73 -18.39 -8.95 -0.90
N ASP A 74 -18.39 -10.15 -0.31
CA ASP A 74 -18.82 -10.32 1.09
C ASP A 74 -17.85 -9.54 1.99
N SER A 75 -18.36 -8.59 2.78
CA SER A 75 -17.54 -7.77 3.68
C SER A 75 -16.79 -8.66 4.67
N ARG A 76 -17.35 -9.80 5.08
CA ARG A 76 -16.68 -10.76 5.96
C ARG A 76 -15.48 -11.44 5.30
N SER A 77 -15.53 -11.61 3.99
CA SER A 77 -14.41 -12.14 3.21
C SER A 77 -13.29 -11.11 3.15
N LEU A 78 -13.60 -9.86 2.79
CA LEU A 78 -12.61 -8.77 2.87
C LEU A 78 -12.02 -8.73 4.29
N GLU A 79 -12.88 -8.77 5.31
CA GLU A 79 -12.49 -8.64 6.71
C GLU A 79 -11.53 -9.73 7.23
N SER A 80 -11.35 -10.84 6.52
CA SER A 80 -10.39 -11.88 6.88
C SER A 80 -8.92 -11.46 6.73
N TYR A 81 -8.60 -10.47 5.88
CA TYR A 81 -7.24 -9.93 5.74
C TYR A 81 -6.86 -8.90 6.82
N LEU A 82 -7.81 -8.51 7.66
CA LEU A 82 -7.62 -7.38 8.57
C LEU A 82 -6.88 -7.76 9.84
N TYR A 83 -6.86 -9.05 10.19
CA TYR A 83 -6.22 -9.52 11.41
C TYR A 83 -4.70 -9.25 11.42
N GLY A 84 -4.11 -9.06 10.24
CA GLY A 84 -2.72 -8.60 10.08
C GLY A 84 -2.59 -7.10 9.81
N ALA A 85 -3.65 -6.43 9.35
CA ALA A 85 -3.59 -5.06 8.84
C ALA A 85 -3.52 -4.00 9.94
N GLN A 86 -2.38 -3.97 10.62
CA GLN A 86 -2.06 -2.95 11.61
C GLN A 86 -1.79 -1.62 10.89
N ALA A 87 -2.70 -0.66 11.08
CA ALA A 87 -2.65 0.69 10.52
C ALA A 87 -1.44 1.56 10.96
N LEU A 88 -0.45 0.95 11.60
CA LEU A 88 0.65 1.62 12.27
C LEU A 88 1.95 0.81 12.22
N MET A 89 2.19 0.08 11.12
CA MET A 89 3.47 -0.60 10.90
C MET A 89 4.64 0.39 11.02
N GLY A 90 5.27 0.40 12.20
CA GLY A 90 6.58 1.01 12.44
C GLY A 90 6.62 2.18 13.43
N THR A 91 5.50 2.77 13.87
CA THR A 91 5.59 3.92 14.80
C THR A 91 5.52 3.47 16.25
N PRO A 92 6.49 3.83 17.12
CA PRO A 92 6.38 3.59 18.55
C PRO A 92 5.28 4.50 19.10
N LEU A 93 4.07 3.98 19.33
CA LEU A 93 2.99 4.80 19.90
C LEU A 93 3.28 5.32 21.30
N ASP A 94 4.13 4.62 22.05
CA ASP A 94 4.64 5.10 23.33
C ASP A 94 5.39 6.44 23.21
N SER A 95 5.82 6.81 22.00
CA SER A 95 6.49 8.08 21.71
C SER A 95 5.57 9.16 21.15
N LEU A 96 4.32 8.83 20.82
CA LEU A 96 3.34 9.79 20.30
C LEU A 96 2.48 10.37 21.42
N ASP A 97 2.18 11.66 21.29
CA ASP A 97 1.34 12.43 22.20
C ASP A 97 -0.07 11.84 22.32
N ALA A 98 -0.74 12.15 23.44
CA ALA A 98 -2.12 11.73 23.69
C ALA A 98 -3.13 12.18 22.61
N GLU A 99 -2.79 13.15 21.76
CA GLU A 99 -3.63 13.70 20.69
C GLU A 99 -3.29 13.13 19.29
N ALA A 100 -2.42 12.11 19.21
CA ALA A 100 -1.99 11.54 17.94
C ALA A 100 -3.02 10.59 17.30
N TYR A 101 -4.09 10.22 18.01
CA TYR A 101 -5.12 9.29 17.51
C TYR A 101 -6.16 9.96 16.60
N HIS A 102 -6.07 11.28 16.39
CA HIS A 102 -6.99 12.04 15.55
C HIS A 102 -6.25 13.12 14.74
N ILE A 103 -6.93 13.66 13.74
CA ILE A 103 -6.43 14.72 12.89
C ILE A 103 -7.54 15.63 12.36
N THR A 104 -7.23 16.90 12.21
CA THR A 104 -8.00 17.83 11.38
C THR A 104 -7.81 17.50 9.90
N LEU A 105 -8.88 17.22 9.17
CA LEU A 105 -8.78 16.91 7.74
C LEU A 105 -8.19 18.08 6.94
N PRO A 106 -7.10 17.87 6.17
CA PRO A 106 -6.45 18.93 5.38
C PRO A 106 -7.20 19.28 4.09
N VAL A 107 -8.10 18.39 3.64
CA VAL A 107 -8.88 18.45 2.41
C VAL A 107 -10.29 17.89 2.67
N ASP A 108 -11.23 18.16 1.77
CA ASP A 108 -12.51 17.46 1.79
C ASP A 108 -12.26 15.98 1.45
N VAL A 109 -12.88 15.08 2.22
CA VAL A 109 -12.81 13.63 1.94
C VAL A 109 -14.12 13.21 1.32
N ASN A 110 -14.08 12.97 0.00
CA ASN A 110 -15.22 12.55 -0.80
C ASN A 110 -15.22 11.03 -0.95
N TYR A 111 -16.36 10.43 -0.61
CA TYR A 111 -16.63 9.01 -0.71
C TYR A 111 -17.66 8.75 -1.79
N TYR A 112 -17.41 7.75 -2.62
CA TYR A 112 -18.20 7.42 -3.79
C TYR A 112 -18.74 5.99 -3.71
N SER A 113 -19.84 5.73 -4.40
CA SER A 113 -20.39 4.37 -4.53
C SER A 113 -19.67 3.53 -5.59
N THR A 114 -18.94 4.18 -6.49
CA THR A 114 -18.15 3.57 -7.57
C THR A 114 -16.79 4.29 -7.68
N PRO A 115 -15.75 3.69 -8.26
CA PRO A 115 -14.46 4.33 -8.49
C PRO A 115 -14.53 5.34 -9.66
N ASP A 116 -15.48 6.28 -9.62
CA ASP A 116 -15.63 7.35 -10.60
C ASP A 116 -15.92 8.68 -9.90
N ALA A 117 -15.03 9.66 -10.09
CA ALA A 117 -15.13 10.99 -9.50
C ALA A 117 -15.90 11.98 -10.39
N SER A 118 -16.45 11.56 -11.53
CA SER A 118 -17.25 12.41 -12.41
C SER A 118 -18.64 12.71 -11.85
N GLY A 119 -19.13 11.87 -10.93
CA GLY A 119 -20.41 12.02 -10.25
C GLY A 119 -20.33 12.76 -8.90
N GLU A 120 -21.50 12.96 -8.30
CA GLU A 120 -21.62 13.48 -6.93
C GLU A 120 -21.12 12.45 -5.90
N PRO A 121 -20.36 12.86 -4.88
CA PRO A 121 -19.99 11.98 -3.77
C PRO A 121 -21.24 11.45 -3.05
N ALA A 122 -21.21 10.17 -2.67
CA ALA A 122 -22.23 9.56 -1.84
C ALA A 122 -22.18 10.06 -0.38
N TYR A 123 -20.99 10.46 0.07
CA TYR A 123 -20.75 11.02 1.38
C TYR A 123 -19.50 11.92 1.35
N THR A 124 -19.52 13.02 2.11
CA THR A 124 -18.40 13.96 2.17
C THR A 124 -18.16 14.37 3.60
N ILE A 125 -16.89 14.31 4.03
CA ILE A 125 -16.45 14.92 5.28
C ILE A 125 -15.71 16.22 4.91
N PRO A 126 -16.19 17.39 5.36
CA PRO A 126 -15.55 18.66 5.03
C PRO A 126 -14.12 18.76 5.58
N LYS A 127 -13.28 19.50 4.85
CA LYS A 127 -12.00 20.00 5.33
C LYS A 127 -12.19 20.74 6.65
N GLY A 128 -11.22 20.58 7.56
CA GLY A 128 -11.25 21.23 8.88
C GLY A 128 -12.02 20.42 9.92
N THR A 129 -12.67 19.32 9.54
CA THR A 129 -13.33 18.42 10.49
C THR A 129 -12.30 17.52 11.18
N GLU A 130 -12.45 17.36 12.50
CA GLU A 130 -11.66 16.42 13.30
C GLU A 130 -12.17 14.99 13.12
N VAL A 131 -11.27 14.11 12.70
CA VAL A 131 -11.56 12.69 12.51
C VAL A 131 -10.59 11.81 13.28
N ARG A 132 -11.07 10.63 13.65
CA ARG A 132 -10.29 9.61 14.33
C ARG A 132 -9.46 8.81 13.33
N LEU A 133 -8.17 8.62 13.59
CA LEU A 133 -7.31 7.73 12.82
C LEU A 133 -7.22 6.33 13.43
N TYR A 134 -7.19 6.25 14.76
CA TYR A 134 -7.18 5.00 15.52
C TYR A 134 -7.80 5.19 16.92
N ASP A 135 -8.00 4.10 17.66
CA ASP A 135 -8.54 4.14 19.02
C ASP A 135 -7.39 4.38 20.03
N ILE A 136 -7.52 5.41 20.88
CA ILE A 136 -6.49 5.88 21.84
C ILE A 136 -6.16 4.87 22.96
N GLU A 137 -7.04 3.89 23.21
CA GLU A 137 -6.89 2.97 24.35
C GLU A 137 -6.05 1.72 24.03
N GLU A 138 -5.63 1.54 22.77
CA GLU A 138 -4.85 0.37 22.37
C GLU A 138 -3.36 0.72 22.30
N LYS A 139 -2.55 0.10 23.18
CA LYS A 139 -1.08 0.22 23.19
C LYS A 139 -0.41 -0.30 21.92
N ASP A 140 -1.14 -1.13 21.19
CA ASP A 140 -0.83 -1.63 19.86
C ASP A 140 -2.11 -1.43 19.04
N PRO A 141 -2.38 -0.22 18.54
CA PRO A 141 -3.59 0.10 17.81
C PRO A 141 -3.56 -0.66 16.49
N ALA A 142 -4.14 -1.84 16.54
CA ALA A 142 -4.68 -2.50 15.37
C ALA A 142 -5.92 -1.69 14.98
N GLY A 143 -5.72 -0.65 14.16
CA GLY A 143 -6.85 0.01 13.51
C GLY A 143 -7.66 -1.04 12.76
N ALA A 144 -8.97 -1.10 13.01
CA ALA A 144 -9.84 -2.06 12.32
C ALA A 144 -9.83 -1.73 10.83
N ALA A 145 -9.00 -2.40 10.05
CA ALA A 145 -9.06 -2.26 8.61
C ALA A 145 -10.45 -2.76 8.10
N PRO A 146 -10.83 -2.49 6.84
CA PRO A 146 -10.33 -1.36 6.09
C PRO A 146 -10.99 -0.08 6.64
N TYR A 147 -10.27 0.75 7.38
CA TYR A 147 -10.78 1.99 7.95
C TYR A 147 -9.84 3.13 7.63
N GLY A 148 -10.42 4.25 7.18
CA GLY A 148 -9.68 5.49 6.95
C GLY A 148 -8.55 5.28 5.96
N CYS A 149 -7.31 5.40 6.42
CA CYS A 149 -6.13 5.31 5.56
C CYS A 149 -5.75 3.88 5.16
N VAL A 150 -6.29 2.86 5.82
CA VAL A 150 -6.03 1.44 5.49
C VAL A 150 -7.23 0.93 4.70
N CYS A 151 -7.12 0.93 3.38
CA CYS A 151 -8.21 0.56 2.47
C CYS A 151 -7.71 -0.46 1.43
N TYR A 152 -8.63 -1.27 0.92
CA TYR A 152 -8.33 -2.19 -0.17
C TYR A 152 -7.96 -1.42 -1.43
N PRO A 153 -6.95 -1.87 -2.20
CA PRO A 153 -6.74 -1.36 -3.54
C PRO A 153 -7.93 -1.75 -4.43
N ASP A 154 -8.33 -0.86 -5.34
CA ASP A 154 -9.22 -1.21 -6.43
C ASP A 154 -8.41 -1.73 -7.65
N TYR A 155 -9.12 -2.30 -8.64
CA TYR A 155 -8.53 -2.67 -9.93
C TYR A 155 -8.11 -1.45 -10.74
N GLU A 156 -8.78 -0.31 -10.53
CA GLU A 156 -8.41 0.96 -11.12
C GLU A 156 -7.39 1.71 -10.25
N LYS A 157 -6.30 2.15 -10.88
CA LYS A 157 -5.26 2.93 -10.22
C LYS A 157 -5.82 4.23 -9.66
N GLY A 158 -5.39 4.60 -8.46
CA GLY A 158 -5.83 5.83 -7.80
C GLY A 158 -7.09 5.67 -6.96
N TRP A 159 -7.64 4.46 -6.83
CA TRP A 159 -8.84 4.19 -6.05
C TRP A 159 -8.63 3.19 -4.92
N ARG A 160 -9.35 3.45 -3.83
CA ARG A 160 -9.31 2.69 -2.58
C ARG A 160 -10.71 2.40 -2.11
N TYR A 161 -10.91 1.23 -1.50
CA TYR A 161 -12.21 0.81 -0.98
C TYR A 161 -12.13 0.46 0.50
N GLY A 162 -12.93 1.12 1.32
CA GLY A 162 -12.92 0.91 2.77
C GLY A 162 -13.94 1.75 3.52
N ARG A 163 -13.90 1.67 4.83
CA ARG A 163 -14.82 2.37 5.74
C ARG A 163 -14.41 3.82 5.91
N ALA A 164 -15.40 4.70 5.87
CA ALA A 164 -15.19 6.13 6.06
C ALA A 164 -14.64 6.46 7.46
N PHE A 165 -13.89 7.56 7.55
CA PHE A 165 -13.44 8.11 8.82
C PHE A 165 -14.63 8.41 9.76
N LEU A 166 -14.44 8.08 11.04
CA LEU A 166 -15.31 8.50 12.13
C LEU A 166 -14.97 9.92 12.56
N LEU A 167 -16.02 10.69 12.78
CA LEU A 167 -15.91 12.01 13.36
C LEU A 167 -15.55 11.89 14.84
N MET A 168 -14.75 12.82 15.36
CA MET A 168 -14.46 12.90 16.79
C MET A 168 -15.71 13.24 17.62
N GLU A 169 -16.68 13.94 17.02
CA GLU A 169 -17.97 14.23 17.63
C GLU A 169 -18.96 13.08 17.37
N GLY A 170 -19.45 12.43 18.43
CA GLY A 170 -20.58 11.50 18.36
C GLY A 170 -20.25 10.00 18.25
N ALA A 171 -19.00 9.61 18.04
CA ALA A 171 -18.58 8.19 18.00
C ALA A 171 -17.76 7.79 19.23
N SER A 172 -18.07 6.64 19.83
CA SER A 172 -17.40 6.14 21.03
C SER A 172 -16.07 5.42 20.74
N SER A 173 -15.97 4.60 19.69
CA SER A 173 -14.69 4.05 19.18
C SER A 173 -14.84 3.44 17.78
N ILE A 174 -13.73 3.25 17.04
CA ILE A 174 -13.73 2.54 15.75
C ILE A 174 -14.28 1.14 15.91
N LYS A 175 -13.80 0.42 16.92
CA LYS A 175 -14.22 -0.96 17.18
C LYS A 175 -15.72 -1.10 17.44
N GLN A 176 -16.34 -0.14 18.13
CA GLN A 176 -17.77 -0.19 18.43
C GLN A 176 -18.65 0.19 17.24
N SER A 177 -18.13 1.02 16.33
CA SER A 177 -18.87 1.46 15.14
C SER A 177 -18.57 0.61 13.90
N ALA A 178 -17.62 -0.32 13.99
CA ALA A 178 -17.13 -1.15 12.88
C ALA A 178 -18.25 -1.80 12.06
N ASP A 179 -19.24 -2.40 12.72
CA ASP A 179 -20.35 -3.12 12.08
C ASP A 179 -21.35 -2.20 11.38
N ASP A 180 -21.41 -0.92 11.79
CA ASP A 180 -22.34 0.08 11.23
C ASP A 180 -21.69 0.93 10.12
N LEU A 181 -20.36 0.87 10.00
CA LEU A 181 -19.61 1.66 9.03
C LEU A 181 -19.76 1.09 7.62
N ARG A 182 -20.30 1.93 6.74
CA ARG A 182 -20.41 1.61 5.31
C ARG A 182 -19.05 1.73 4.63
N TYR A 183 -18.88 0.86 3.64
CA TYR A 183 -17.75 0.88 2.73
C TYR A 183 -18.04 1.82 1.56
N TYR A 184 -17.00 2.51 1.11
CA TYR A 184 -17.04 3.43 0.00
C TYR A 184 -15.74 3.40 -0.79
N TYR A 185 -15.81 3.91 -2.01
CA TYR A 185 -14.64 4.26 -2.80
C TYR A 185 -14.12 5.64 -2.40
N VAL A 186 -12.81 5.79 -2.31
CA VAL A 186 -12.12 7.05 -2.03
C VAL A 186 -10.85 7.12 -2.88
N GLN A 187 -10.46 8.33 -3.28
CA GLN A 187 -9.26 8.51 -4.09
C GLN A 187 -8.00 8.31 -3.24
N THR A 188 -7.02 7.57 -3.77
CA THR A 188 -5.72 7.32 -3.15
C THR A 188 -5.06 8.63 -2.71
N GLU A 189 -5.06 9.66 -3.57
CA GLU A 189 -4.43 10.95 -3.29
C GLU A 189 -5.07 11.71 -2.12
N THR A 190 -6.38 11.54 -1.91
CA THR A 190 -7.07 12.10 -0.73
C THR A 190 -6.54 11.47 0.56
N LEU A 191 -6.35 10.14 0.58
CA LEU A 191 -5.77 9.45 1.73
C LEU A 191 -4.30 9.83 1.95
N LYS A 192 -3.52 9.97 0.86
CA LYS A 192 -2.12 10.45 0.94
C LYS A 192 -2.04 11.86 1.52
N ALA A 193 -2.96 12.76 1.18
CA ALA A 193 -3.01 14.10 1.76
C ALA A 193 -3.28 14.06 3.27
N VAL A 194 -4.20 13.19 3.73
CA VAL A 194 -4.48 13.00 5.17
C VAL A 194 -3.25 12.44 5.90
N LEU A 195 -2.62 11.39 5.37
CA LEU A 195 -1.41 10.81 5.95
C LEU A 195 -0.23 11.77 5.94
N GLY A 196 -0.08 12.58 4.89
CA GLY A 196 0.95 13.60 4.83
C GLY A 196 0.76 14.66 5.92
N ALA A 197 -0.46 15.15 6.11
CA ALA A 197 -0.75 16.06 7.21
C ALA A 197 -0.53 15.41 8.59
N TYR A 198 -0.81 14.11 8.72
CA TYR A 198 -0.53 13.37 9.95
C TYR A 198 0.97 13.25 10.22
N TYR A 199 1.75 12.94 9.19
CA TYR A 199 3.20 12.90 9.27
C TYR A 199 3.75 14.25 9.68
N ASP A 200 3.30 15.33 9.03
CA ASP A 200 3.75 16.69 9.29
C ASP A 200 3.40 17.14 10.73
N LYS A 201 2.22 16.75 11.25
CA LYS A 201 1.81 16.99 12.65
C LYS A 201 2.74 16.31 13.66
N ASN A 202 3.25 15.12 13.36
CA ASN A 202 4.05 14.29 14.27
C ASN A 202 5.49 14.10 13.78
N GLN A 203 6.00 15.06 12.99
CA GLN A 203 7.26 14.91 12.27
C GLN A 203 8.46 14.68 13.20
N GLU A 204 8.45 15.29 14.39
CA GLU A 204 9.54 15.17 15.37
C GLU A 204 9.80 13.72 15.77
N VAL A 205 8.75 12.89 15.81
CA VAL A 205 8.83 11.47 16.15
C VAL A 205 8.96 10.61 14.89
N LEU A 206 8.11 10.85 13.88
CA LEU A 206 8.02 9.98 12.71
C LEU A 206 9.27 10.02 11.81
N SER A 207 9.95 11.15 11.77
CA SER A 207 11.17 11.31 10.95
C SER A 207 12.37 10.52 11.47
N GLU A 208 12.34 10.02 12.70
CA GLU A 208 13.34 9.09 13.23
C GLU A 208 13.18 7.67 12.65
N VAL A 209 11.97 7.32 12.22
CA VAL A 209 11.61 5.97 11.76
C VAL A 209 11.64 5.87 10.23
N SER A 210 11.05 6.83 9.53
CA SER A 210 10.86 6.74 8.07
C SER A 210 10.80 8.13 7.44
N GLY A 211 11.17 8.21 6.16
CA GLY A 211 10.94 9.43 5.39
C GLY A 211 9.45 9.65 5.13
N ARG A 212 9.02 10.90 4.96
CA ARG A 212 7.62 11.29 4.73
C ARG A 212 6.92 10.48 3.63
N GLU A 213 7.50 10.41 2.44
CA GLU A 213 6.88 9.71 1.31
C GLU A 213 6.86 8.19 1.53
N GLU A 214 7.91 7.64 2.14
CA GLU A 214 7.97 6.22 2.50
C GLU A 214 6.91 5.85 3.54
N TYR A 215 6.67 6.71 4.53
CA TYR A 215 5.59 6.57 5.50
C TYR A 215 4.23 6.56 4.80
N ILE A 216 3.95 7.58 3.99
CA ILE A 216 2.68 7.72 3.29
C ILE A 216 2.41 6.51 2.40
N ASP A 217 3.37 6.13 1.56
CA ASP A 217 3.22 5.00 0.63
C ASP A 217 3.10 3.67 1.40
N SER A 218 3.85 3.47 2.48
CA SER A 218 3.77 2.23 3.27
C SER A 218 2.43 2.08 3.98
N CYS A 219 1.84 3.17 4.47
CA CYS A 219 0.51 3.16 5.08
C CYS A 219 -0.60 2.91 4.03
N VAL A 220 -0.60 3.65 2.92
CA VAL A 220 -1.64 3.53 1.88
C VAL A 220 -1.58 2.17 1.18
N GLN A 221 -0.38 1.66 0.90
CA GLN A 221 -0.17 0.42 0.13
C GLN A 221 -0.12 -0.82 1.02
N TYR A 222 -0.45 -0.69 2.30
CA TYR A 222 -0.31 -1.78 3.26
C TYR A 222 -1.06 -3.04 2.79
N ILE A 223 -2.35 -2.91 2.47
CA ILE A 223 -3.17 -4.05 2.03
C ILE A 223 -2.69 -4.57 0.68
N ASP A 224 -2.22 -3.71 -0.22
CA ASP A 224 -1.67 -4.09 -1.52
C ASP A 224 -0.50 -5.06 -1.35
N ARG A 225 0.44 -4.74 -0.45
CA ARG A 225 1.62 -5.56 -0.19
C ARG A 225 1.23 -6.90 0.41
N GLN A 226 0.22 -6.93 1.29
CA GLN A 226 -0.30 -8.17 1.86
C GLN A 226 -0.94 -9.05 0.79
N LEU A 227 -1.87 -8.49 -0.01
CA LEU A 227 -2.53 -9.21 -1.10
C LEU A 227 -1.53 -9.74 -2.13
N PHE A 228 -0.48 -8.97 -2.41
CA PHE A 228 0.57 -9.36 -3.33
C PHE A 228 1.43 -10.50 -2.75
N SER A 229 1.93 -10.34 -1.51
CA SER A 229 2.75 -11.35 -0.83
C SER A 229 2.03 -12.68 -0.68
N ASP A 230 0.72 -12.63 -0.44
CA ASP A 230 -0.08 -13.84 -0.28
C ASP A 230 -0.44 -14.49 -1.63
N GLY A 231 -0.27 -13.78 -2.75
CA GLY A 231 -0.55 -14.25 -4.11
C GLY A 231 -1.98 -14.04 -4.58
N TYR A 232 -2.75 -13.17 -3.92
CA TYR A 232 -4.16 -12.94 -4.24
C TYR A 232 -4.37 -11.88 -5.31
N PHE A 233 -3.63 -10.76 -5.23
CA PHE A 233 -3.80 -9.65 -6.16
C PHE A 233 -2.55 -8.77 -6.24
N CYS A 234 -2.20 -8.34 -7.45
CA CYS A 234 -1.17 -7.34 -7.69
C CYS A 234 -1.81 -6.00 -8.05
N SER A 235 -1.91 -5.11 -7.05
CA SER A 235 -2.49 -3.78 -7.24
C SER A 235 -1.72 -2.95 -8.29
N PRO A 236 -2.41 -2.16 -9.13
CA PRO A 236 -1.78 -1.27 -10.10
C PRO A 236 -0.95 -0.15 -9.45
N GLU A 237 -1.09 0.06 -8.14
CA GLU A 237 -0.27 0.98 -7.36
C GLU A 237 1.12 0.40 -7.05
N LEU A 238 1.26 -0.94 -7.05
CA LEU A 238 2.51 -1.63 -6.81
C LEU A 238 3.37 -1.81 -8.06
N GLU A 239 2.99 -1.21 -9.19
CA GLU A 239 3.78 -1.20 -10.42
C GLU A 239 5.22 -0.66 -10.23
N ARG A 240 5.51 0.03 -9.12
CA ARG A 240 6.87 0.43 -8.71
C ARG A 240 7.56 -0.50 -7.70
N LEU A 241 6.83 -1.33 -6.97
CA LEU A 241 7.44 -2.27 -6.01
C LEU A 241 8.16 -3.45 -6.68
N TRP A 242 7.95 -3.66 -7.98
CA TRP A 242 8.77 -4.56 -8.80
C TRP A 242 10.27 -4.22 -8.73
N ASP A 243 10.63 -2.95 -8.46
CA ASP A 243 12.02 -2.50 -8.31
C ASP A 243 12.55 -2.63 -6.87
N GLY A 244 11.71 -2.95 -5.87
CA GLY A 244 12.05 -2.93 -4.44
C GLY A 244 11.71 -4.21 -3.66
N TYR A 245 11.06 -5.20 -4.28
CA TYR A 245 10.64 -6.46 -3.63
C TYR A 245 11.83 -7.32 -3.13
N VAL A 246 13.02 -7.13 -3.72
CA VAL A 246 14.25 -7.87 -3.39
C VAL A 246 14.67 -7.63 -1.93
N THR A 247 14.49 -6.41 -1.40
CA THR A 247 14.96 -6.06 -0.05
C THR A 247 14.18 -6.72 1.09
N VAL A 248 12.89 -7.03 0.91
CA VAL A 248 12.05 -7.63 1.97
C VAL A 248 12.22 -9.15 1.99
N ALA A 249 12.29 -9.80 0.83
CA ALA A 249 12.53 -11.25 0.73
C ALA A 249 13.92 -11.64 1.27
N GLU A 250 14.95 -10.81 1.05
CA GLU A 250 16.30 -11.03 1.60
C GLU A 250 16.37 -10.88 3.13
N GLN A 251 15.57 -9.98 3.72
CA GLN A 251 15.51 -9.79 5.17
C GLN A 251 14.80 -10.96 5.87
N SER A 252 13.69 -11.44 5.33
CA SER A 252 12.95 -12.60 5.88
C SER A 252 13.76 -13.89 5.78
N ALA A 253 14.47 -14.12 4.67
CA ALA A 253 15.32 -15.30 4.47
C ALA A 253 16.60 -15.31 5.33
N SER A 254 17.00 -14.14 5.86
CA SER A 254 18.15 -14.01 6.75
C SER A 254 17.76 -14.24 8.22
N GLN A 255 16.53 -13.91 8.61
CA GLN A 255 16.01 -14.16 9.96
C GLN A 255 15.65 -15.64 10.20
N GLU A 256 15.32 -16.42 9.17
CA GLU A 256 15.10 -17.87 9.28
C GLU A 256 16.41 -18.70 9.36
N LYS A 257 17.58 -18.06 9.26
CA LYS A 257 18.90 -18.71 9.25
C LYS A 257 19.77 -18.43 10.49
N GLU A 258 19.25 -17.71 11.48
CA GLU A 258 19.84 -17.60 12.83
C GLU A 258 19.12 -18.50 13.83
#